data_AF-A0A2E7FL75-F1
#
_entry.id   AF-A0A2E7FL75-F1
#
_cell.length_a   1.000
_cell.length_b   1.000
_cell.length_c   1.000
_cell.angle_alpha   90.00
_cell.angle_beta   90.00
_cell.angle_gamma   90.00
#
_symmetry.space_group_name_H-M   'P 1'
#
loop_
_entity.id
_entity.type
_entity.pdbx_description
1 polymer ?
#
loop_
_entity_poly.entity_id
_entity_poly.type
_entity_poly.pdbx_seq_one_letter_code
_entity_poly.pdbx_strand_id
1 'polypeptide(L)'
;MVLDTNDVSLYAFPEGSRRAKSSQKIYDSLGGDLRKCNGGVGEKQLEWLARKLKKAESEGESVILHSHHPVYPSTSHAAWNAEQVVDLVEKSECVAAYVNGHNHAGAYGTKKGVHYLTLKGMVDTGETSYSVISVYPDLLRVEGTGRQDDYFLEVLPR
;
A
#
# COMPACT_ATOMS: atom_id res chain seq x y z
N MET A 1 9.55 0.09 -4.11
CA MET A 1 8.83 0.97 -5.06
C MET A 1 7.75 1.75 -4.31
N VAL A 2 7.22 2.84 -4.86
CA VAL A 2 6.18 3.65 -4.20
C VAL A 2 4.96 3.77 -5.13
N LEU A 3 3.76 3.54 -4.58
CA LEU A 3 2.49 3.66 -5.28
C LEU A 3 1.74 4.91 -4.83
N ASP A 4 1.29 5.68 -5.81
CA ASP A 4 0.34 6.75 -5.62
C ASP A 4 -1.08 6.18 -5.60
N THR A 5 -1.57 5.87 -4.40
CA THR A 5 -2.96 5.46 -4.15
C THR A 5 -3.97 6.62 -4.20
N ASN A 6 -3.55 7.82 -4.65
CA ASN A 6 -4.42 8.94 -5.00
C ASN A 6 -4.47 9.21 -6.52
N ASP A 7 -3.77 8.41 -7.33
CA ASP A 7 -3.73 8.53 -8.79
C ASP A 7 -5.12 8.57 -9.41
N VAL A 8 -6.05 7.86 -8.75
CA VAL A 8 -7.49 8.03 -8.93
C VAL A 8 -8.08 8.44 -7.58
N SER A 9 -8.67 9.63 -7.49
CA SER A 9 -9.33 10.12 -6.27
C SER A 9 -10.30 11.25 -6.58
N LEU A 10 -11.24 11.53 -5.67
CA LEU A 10 -12.22 12.61 -5.87
C LEU A 10 -11.66 14.01 -5.52
N TYR A 11 -10.47 14.10 -4.95
CA TYR A 11 -9.92 15.34 -4.39
C TYR A 11 -8.54 15.75 -4.92
N ALA A 12 -7.75 14.84 -5.51
CA ALA A 12 -6.38 15.17 -5.91
C ALA A 12 -6.28 16.07 -7.17
N PHE A 13 -7.39 16.30 -7.87
CA PHE A 13 -7.40 17.01 -9.15
C PHE A 13 -8.34 18.21 -9.14
N PRO A 14 -8.00 19.31 -9.86
CA PRO A 14 -8.88 20.45 -10.00
C PRO A 14 -10.26 20.05 -10.54
N GLU A 15 -11.30 20.66 -9.98
CA GLU A 15 -12.68 20.43 -10.39
C GLU A 15 -12.86 20.67 -11.90
N GLY A 16 -13.64 19.82 -12.55
CA GLY A 16 -13.91 19.90 -13.99
C GLY A 16 -12.77 19.44 -14.91
N SER A 17 -11.56 19.19 -14.38
CA SER A 17 -10.41 18.69 -15.15
C SER A 17 -10.68 17.28 -15.72
N ARG A 18 -9.91 16.90 -16.75
CA ARG A 18 -10.00 15.55 -17.34
C ARG A 18 -9.76 14.46 -16.28
N ARG A 19 -8.77 14.65 -15.39
CA ARG A 19 -8.43 13.68 -14.34
C ARG A 19 -9.51 13.57 -13.27
N ALA A 20 -10.12 14.69 -12.86
CA ALA A 20 -11.25 14.67 -11.93
C ALA A 20 -12.45 13.91 -12.53
N LYS A 21 -12.81 14.20 -13.78
CA LYS A 21 -13.89 13.49 -14.49
C LYS A 21 -13.60 12.00 -14.67
N SER A 22 -12.36 11.64 -15.02
CA SER A 22 -11.95 10.23 -15.11
C SER A 22 -12.02 9.54 -13.75
N SER A 23 -11.60 10.21 -12.68
CA SER A 23 -11.63 9.63 -11.33
C SER A 23 -13.05 9.41 -10.82
N GLN A 24 -13.96 10.36 -11.09
CA GLN A 24 -15.38 10.20 -10.79
C GLN A 24 -15.97 8.99 -11.52
N LYS A 25 -15.68 8.82 -12.82
CA LYS A 25 -16.16 7.65 -13.57
C LYS A 25 -15.66 6.32 -13.00
N ILE A 26 -14.41 6.27 -12.55
CA ILE A 26 -13.86 5.07 -11.92
C ILE A 26 -14.57 4.81 -10.59
N TYR A 27 -14.72 5.83 -9.76
CA TYR A 27 -15.46 5.74 -8.49
C TYR A 27 -16.89 5.21 -8.70
N ASP A 28 -17.61 5.75 -9.69
CA ASP A 28 -18.96 5.30 -10.04
C ASP A 28 -18.97 3.86 -10.55
N SER A 29 -17.98 3.46 -11.36
CA SER A 29 -17.85 2.10 -11.89
C SER A 29 -17.56 1.05 -10.81
N LEU A 30 -17.00 1.47 -9.67
CA LEU A 30 -16.76 0.64 -8.50
C LEU A 30 -17.97 0.63 -7.53
N GLY A 31 -19.13 1.15 -7.96
CA GLY A 31 -20.39 1.13 -7.22
C GLY A 31 -20.71 2.44 -6.50
N GLY A 32 -19.79 3.40 -6.42
CA GLY A 32 -20.05 4.75 -5.89
C GLY A 32 -20.29 4.85 -4.38
N ASP A 33 -20.07 3.78 -3.62
CA ASP A 33 -20.27 3.70 -2.16
C ASP A 33 -18.95 3.52 -1.37
N LEU A 34 -17.83 3.90 -1.99
CA LEU A 34 -16.52 3.86 -1.35
C LEU A 34 -16.26 5.13 -0.55
N ARG A 35 -15.37 5.08 0.45
CA ARG A 35 -14.99 6.28 1.18
C ARG A 35 -14.35 7.31 0.24
N LYS A 36 -14.99 8.48 0.13
CA LYS A 36 -14.55 9.59 -0.73
C LYS A 36 -13.23 10.23 -0.31
N CYS A 37 -12.82 10.04 0.95
CA CYS A 37 -11.52 10.44 1.47
C CYS A 37 -10.39 9.46 1.12
N ASN A 38 -10.72 8.34 0.46
CA ASN A 38 -9.72 7.41 -0.05
C ASN A 38 -9.51 7.64 -1.55
N GLY A 39 -8.54 6.92 -2.13
CA GLY A 39 -8.32 6.85 -3.56
C GLY A 39 -8.02 5.43 -4.02
N GLY A 40 -7.57 5.31 -5.27
CA GLY A 40 -7.13 4.07 -5.88
C GLY A 40 -5.94 4.28 -6.81
N VAL A 41 -5.50 3.16 -7.39
CA VAL A 41 -4.37 3.11 -8.32
C VAL A 41 -4.93 3.04 -9.75
N GLY A 42 -4.54 3.97 -10.62
CA GLY A 42 -4.99 3.98 -12.01
C GLY A 42 -4.38 2.86 -12.86
N GLU A 43 -5.04 2.52 -13.96
CA GLU A 43 -4.63 1.44 -14.87
C GLU A 43 -3.17 1.56 -15.34
N LYS A 44 -2.74 2.77 -15.75
CA LYS A 44 -1.36 3.01 -16.17
C LYS A 44 -0.33 2.68 -15.09
N GLN A 45 -0.68 2.95 -13.83
CA GLN A 45 0.19 2.67 -12.70
C GLN A 45 0.18 1.18 -12.32
N LEU A 46 -0.97 0.51 -12.44
CA LEU A 46 -1.06 -0.95 -12.29
C LEU A 46 -0.20 -1.68 -13.34
N GLU A 47 -0.29 -1.27 -14.61
CA GLU A 47 0.54 -1.81 -15.69
C GLU A 47 2.03 -1.54 -15.46
N TRP A 48 2.37 -0.33 -14.99
CA TRP A 48 3.74 0.00 -14.62
C TRP A 48 4.25 -0.89 -13.48
N LEU A 49 3.45 -1.10 -12.44
CA LEU A 49 3.79 -1.96 -11.32
C LEU A 49 4.03 -3.39 -11.80
N ALA A 50 3.14 -3.93 -12.63
CA ALA A 50 3.28 -5.26 -13.20
C ALA A 50 4.61 -5.45 -13.94
N ARG A 51 4.98 -4.48 -14.79
CA ARG A 51 6.26 -4.51 -15.53
C ARG A 51 7.46 -4.41 -14.59
N LYS A 52 7.36 -3.60 -13.53
CA LYS A 52 8.45 -3.43 -12.56
C LYS A 52 8.66 -4.66 -11.69
N LEU A 53 7.59 -5.29 -11.21
CA LEU A 53 7.66 -6.54 -10.46
C LEU A 53 8.26 -7.66 -11.31
N LYS A 54 7.80 -7.82 -12.56
CA LYS A 54 8.39 -8.81 -13.48
C LYS A 54 9.89 -8.61 -13.71
N LYS A 55 10.34 -7.35 -13.80
CA LYS A 55 11.77 -7.04 -13.95
C LYS A 55 12.55 -7.40 -12.69
N ALA A 56 12.08 -6.97 -11.53
CA ALA A 56 12.71 -7.25 -10.23
C ALA A 56 12.82 -8.76 -9.99
N GLU A 57 11.78 -9.52 -10.32
CA GLU A 57 11.77 -10.98 -10.25
C GLU A 57 12.83 -11.61 -11.18
N SER A 58 12.95 -11.13 -12.42
CA SER A 58 14.00 -11.62 -13.35
C SER A 58 15.42 -11.27 -12.92
N GLU A 59 15.57 -10.27 -12.05
CA GLU A 59 16.85 -9.79 -11.51
C GLU A 59 17.15 -10.39 -10.12
N GLY A 60 16.27 -11.24 -9.59
CA GLY A 60 16.41 -11.85 -8.25
C GLY A 60 16.26 -10.84 -7.10
N GLU A 61 15.61 -9.71 -7.33
CA GLU A 61 15.44 -8.65 -6.34
C GLU A 61 14.30 -8.98 -5.35
N SER A 62 14.43 -8.47 -4.12
CA SER A 62 13.36 -8.44 -3.14
C SER A 62 12.73 -7.05 -3.05
N VAL A 63 11.41 -6.97 -3.24
CA VAL A 63 10.70 -5.69 -3.36
C VAL A 63 9.92 -5.38 -2.09
N ILE A 64 10.14 -4.16 -1.56
CA ILE A 64 9.27 -3.52 -0.58
C ILE A 64 8.45 -2.44 -1.30
N LEU A 65 7.13 -2.54 -1.25
CA LEU A 65 6.20 -1.56 -1.78
C LEU A 65 5.78 -0.58 -0.69
N HIS A 66 5.67 0.69 -1.04
CA HIS A 66 5.16 1.73 -0.16
C HIS A 66 3.94 2.40 -0.77
N SER A 67 2.98 2.81 0.05
CA SER A 67 1.83 3.60 -0.37
C SER A 67 1.26 4.44 0.78
N HIS A 68 0.24 5.24 0.49
CA HIS A 68 -0.53 5.89 1.55
C HIS A 68 -1.60 4.96 2.13
N HIS A 69 -2.47 4.40 1.28
CA HIS A 69 -3.61 3.59 1.71
C HIS A 69 -3.25 2.11 1.89
N PRO A 70 -3.83 1.41 2.90
CA PRO A 70 -3.73 -0.03 2.98
C PRO A 70 -4.45 -0.72 1.82
N VAL A 71 -4.00 -1.94 1.52
CA VAL A 71 -4.69 -2.85 0.60
C VAL A 71 -5.04 -4.18 1.27
N TYR A 72 -4.38 -4.51 2.38
CA TYR A 72 -4.67 -5.67 3.21
C TYR A 72 -4.15 -5.43 4.65
N PRO A 73 -4.78 -5.99 5.69
CA PRO A 73 -6.13 -6.53 5.70
C PRO A 73 -7.17 -5.50 5.22
N SER A 74 -8.24 -5.96 4.59
CA SER A 74 -9.26 -5.05 4.06
C SER A 74 -10.00 -4.37 5.21
N THR A 75 -10.08 -3.05 5.16
CA THR A 75 -10.79 -2.20 6.14
C THR A 75 -11.46 -1.06 5.41
N SER A 76 -12.26 -0.26 6.11
CA SER A 76 -12.85 0.95 5.51
C SER A 76 -11.81 2.01 5.07
N HIS A 77 -10.54 1.82 5.43
CA HIS A 77 -9.40 2.67 5.04
C HIS A 77 -8.70 2.19 3.76
N ALA A 78 -9.11 1.07 3.18
CA ALA A 78 -8.43 0.49 2.02
C ALA A 78 -8.55 1.36 0.76
N ALA A 79 -7.56 1.25 -0.13
CA ALA A 79 -7.65 1.80 -1.48
C ALA A 79 -8.88 1.21 -2.21
N TRP A 80 -9.52 2.01 -3.06
CA TRP A 80 -10.75 1.62 -3.77
C TRP A 80 -10.63 0.32 -4.55
N ASN A 81 -9.49 0.09 -5.18
CA ASN A 81 -9.17 -1.13 -5.92
C ASN A 81 -8.09 -1.97 -5.22
N ALA A 82 -8.12 -2.01 -3.89
CA ALA A 82 -7.18 -2.78 -3.07
C ALA A 82 -7.02 -4.24 -3.53
N GLU A 83 -8.12 -4.92 -3.85
CA GLU A 83 -8.07 -6.31 -4.32
C GLU A 83 -7.23 -6.47 -5.60
N GLN A 84 -7.36 -5.56 -6.56
CA GLN A 84 -6.55 -5.59 -7.79
C GLN A 84 -5.06 -5.39 -7.50
N VAL A 85 -4.73 -4.53 -6.53
CA VAL A 85 -3.34 -4.32 -6.09
C VAL A 85 -2.82 -5.56 -5.39
N VAL A 86 -3.59 -6.15 -4.48
CA VAL A 86 -3.23 -7.39 -3.77
C VAL A 86 -3.00 -8.52 -4.77
N ASP A 87 -3.89 -8.71 -5.74
CA ASP A 87 -3.74 -9.74 -6.77
C ASP A 87 -2.47 -9.58 -7.58
N LEU A 88 -2.07 -8.35 -7.90
CA LEU A 88 -0.84 -8.08 -8.64
C LEU A 88 0.41 -8.32 -7.78
N VAL A 89 0.35 -7.90 -6.52
CA VAL A 89 1.42 -8.09 -5.53
C VAL A 89 1.65 -9.58 -5.25
N GLU A 90 0.58 -10.32 -4.98
CA GLU A 90 0.62 -11.74 -4.65
C GLU A 90 0.94 -12.66 -5.84
N LYS A 91 0.87 -12.15 -7.08
CA LYS A 91 1.30 -12.88 -8.28
C LYS A 91 2.83 -12.86 -8.48
N SER A 92 3.55 -11.99 -7.78
CA SER A 92 5.00 -11.89 -7.89
C SER A 92 5.65 -12.40 -6.61
N GLU A 93 6.58 -13.34 -6.75
CA GLU A 93 7.28 -13.96 -5.63
C GLU A 93 8.32 -12.98 -5.04
N CYS A 94 8.93 -12.19 -5.92
CA CYS A 94 8.96 -10.73 -5.93
C CYS A 94 8.84 -9.88 -4.64
N VAL A 95 7.67 -9.89 -4.01
CA VAL A 95 7.31 -8.87 -3.02
C VAL A 95 7.46 -9.40 -1.60
N ALA A 96 8.30 -8.76 -0.79
CA ALA A 96 8.47 -9.13 0.62
C ALA A 96 7.46 -8.41 1.51
N ALA A 97 7.22 -7.11 1.25
CA ALA A 97 6.32 -6.32 2.07
C ALA A 97 5.62 -5.19 1.31
N TYR A 98 4.46 -4.80 1.84
CA TYR A 98 3.69 -3.62 1.48
C TYR A 98 3.50 -2.76 2.73
N VAL A 99 4.17 -1.62 2.79
CA VAL A 99 4.18 -0.71 3.94
C VAL A 99 3.36 0.53 3.62
N ASN A 100 2.42 0.90 4.49
CA ASN A 100 1.52 2.04 4.28
C ASN A 100 1.18 2.77 5.58
N GLY A 101 0.32 3.79 5.48
CA GLY A 101 -0.24 4.53 6.61
C GLY A 101 -1.77 4.63 6.49
N HIS A 102 -2.29 5.86 6.56
CA HIS A 102 -3.71 6.22 6.41
C HIS A 102 -4.65 5.70 7.53
N ASN A 103 -4.58 4.42 7.90
CA ASN A 103 -5.23 3.93 9.11
C ASN A 103 -4.34 4.21 10.33
N HIS A 104 -4.63 5.29 11.06
CA HIS A 104 -3.80 5.74 12.17
C HIS A 104 -3.75 4.78 13.37
N ALA A 105 -4.67 3.82 13.45
CA ALA A 105 -4.62 2.75 14.45
C ALA A 105 -3.53 1.70 14.13
N GLY A 106 -3.01 1.70 12.91
CA GLY A 106 -2.12 0.65 12.41
C GLY A 106 -2.90 -0.63 12.06
N ALA A 107 -2.21 -1.53 11.37
CA ALA A 107 -2.69 -2.86 11.06
C ALA A 107 -1.50 -3.72 10.60
N TYR A 108 -1.62 -5.02 10.78
CA TYR A 108 -0.65 -5.97 10.25
C TYR A 108 -1.36 -7.24 9.80
N GLY A 109 -0.89 -7.81 8.69
CA GLY A 109 -1.34 -9.12 8.23
C GLY A 109 -0.36 -9.70 7.22
N THR A 110 -0.39 -11.02 7.07
CA THR A 110 0.40 -11.74 6.06
C THR A 110 -0.53 -12.50 5.12
N LYS A 111 -0.17 -12.56 3.84
CA LYS A 111 -0.90 -13.34 2.84
C LYS A 111 0.02 -13.72 1.69
N LYS A 112 0.02 -15.01 1.32
CA LYS A 112 0.91 -15.61 0.30
C LYS A 112 2.39 -15.17 0.41
N GLY A 113 2.93 -15.17 1.62
CA GLY A 113 4.34 -14.80 1.87
C GLY A 113 4.63 -13.30 1.82
N VAL A 114 3.63 -12.44 1.59
CA VAL A 114 3.79 -10.98 1.62
C VAL A 114 3.35 -10.43 2.97
N HIS A 115 4.17 -9.57 3.56
CA HIS A 115 3.83 -8.80 4.75
C HIS A 115 3.10 -7.51 4.39
N TYR A 116 1.93 -7.26 4.99
CA TYR A 116 1.22 -6.00 4.84
C TYR A 116 1.25 -5.27 6.19
N LEU A 117 1.99 -4.18 6.24
CA LEU A 117 2.19 -3.39 7.45
C LEU A 117 1.63 -1.98 7.25
N THR A 118 0.66 -1.62 8.07
CA THR A 118 0.18 -0.24 8.20
C THR A 118 0.78 0.36 9.46
N LEU A 119 1.63 1.36 9.29
CA LEU A 119 2.25 2.11 10.38
C LEU A 119 1.22 3.00 11.06
N LYS A 120 1.33 3.12 12.39
CA LYS A 120 0.47 3.95 13.22
C LYS A 120 0.75 5.43 12.96
N GLY A 121 -0.31 6.24 12.95
CA GLY A 121 -0.21 7.68 12.73
C GLY A 121 0.38 8.40 13.95
N MET A 122 1.24 9.40 13.71
CA MET A 122 1.72 10.32 14.75
C MET A 122 0.63 11.29 15.20
N VAL A 123 -0.33 11.59 14.31
CA VAL A 123 -1.47 12.48 14.58
C VAL A 123 -2.54 11.75 15.42
N ASP A 124 -3.53 12.51 15.90
CA ASP A 124 -4.65 12.11 16.76
C ASP A 124 -4.31 11.84 18.24
N THR A 125 -3.03 11.80 18.60
CA THR A 125 -2.57 11.55 19.97
C THR A 125 -1.46 12.52 20.40
N GLY A 126 -1.25 12.65 21.72
CA GLY A 126 -0.10 13.39 22.28
C GLY A 126 1.21 12.60 22.30
N GLU A 127 1.16 11.31 21.94
CA GLU A 127 2.32 10.42 21.87
C GLU A 127 2.83 10.28 20.43
N THR A 128 4.16 10.25 20.25
CA THR A 128 4.78 10.11 18.93
C THR A 128 4.57 8.71 18.34
N SER A 129 4.76 8.59 17.02
CA SER A 129 4.74 7.32 16.30
C SER A 129 5.66 7.39 15.10
N TYR A 130 6.74 6.61 15.12
CA TYR A 130 7.62 6.39 13.98
C TYR A 130 8.37 5.06 14.12
N SER A 131 9.04 4.61 13.06
CA SER A 131 9.87 3.40 13.10
C SER A 131 11.10 3.50 12.21
N VAL A 132 12.12 2.71 12.54
CA VAL A 132 13.24 2.38 11.66
C VAL A 132 13.03 0.97 11.11
N ILE A 133 13.13 0.78 9.79
CA ILE A 133 13.06 -0.54 9.16
C ILE A 133 14.47 -0.92 8.69
N SER A 134 15.07 -1.89 9.38
CA SER A 134 16.35 -2.50 9.01
C SER A 134 16.10 -3.70 8.10
N VAL A 135 16.81 -3.76 6.97
CA VAL A 135 16.64 -4.79 5.93
C VAL A 135 17.79 -5.78 5.98
N TYR A 136 17.47 -7.06 6.18
CA TYR A 136 18.38 -8.20 6.17
C TYR A 136 17.98 -9.19 5.06
N PRO A 137 18.82 -10.17 4.70
CA PRO A 137 18.50 -11.14 3.65
C PRO A 137 17.20 -11.91 3.87
N ASP A 138 16.87 -12.22 5.13
CA ASP A 138 15.76 -13.08 5.56
C ASP A 138 14.78 -12.38 6.50
N LEU A 139 14.95 -11.07 6.75
CA LEU A 139 14.19 -10.34 7.77
C LEU A 139 14.07 -8.85 7.44
N LEU A 140 12.87 -8.30 7.59
CA LEU A 140 12.67 -6.87 7.82
C LEU A 140 12.41 -6.66 9.31
N ARG A 141 13.32 -5.97 9.99
CA ARG A 141 13.17 -5.61 11.40
C ARG A 141 12.65 -4.18 11.50
N VAL A 142 11.44 -4.04 12.00
CA VAL A 142 10.79 -2.76 12.28
C VAL A 142 11.00 -2.46 13.76
N GLU A 143 11.70 -1.37 14.05
CA GLU A 143 11.92 -0.86 15.41
C GLU A 143 11.07 0.38 15.59
N GLY A 144 9.99 0.25 16.35
CA GLY A 144 9.01 1.29 16.61
C GLY A 144 9.43 2.23 17.74
N THR A 145 8.83 3.41 17.77
CA THR A 145 8.96 4.37 18.87
C THR A 145 7.62 5.00 19.21
N GLY A 146 7.37 5.19 20.51
CA GLY A 146 6.10 5.68 21.03
C GLY A 146 5.01 4.63 20.79
N ARG A 147 3.95 5.01 20.08
CA ARG A 147 2.83 4.11 19.80
C ARG A 147 3.17 2.96 18.86
N GLN A 148 4.19 3.12 18.01
CA GLN A 148 4.52 2.15 16.98
C GLN A 148 5.15 0.89 17.59
N ASP A 149 4.60 -0.28 17.26
CA ASP A 149 5.13 -1.56 17.73
C ASP A 149 6.35 -1.98 16.91
N ASP A 150 7.19 -2.81 17.51
CA ASP A 150 8.24 -3.55 16.81
C ASP A 150 7.64 -4.70 16.00
N TYR A 151 8.23 -4.99 14.84
CA TYR A 151 7.89 -6.16 14.02
C TYR A 151 9.13 -6.87 13.50
N PHE A 152 9.03 -8.19 13.43
CA PHE A 152 10.03 -9.06 12.80
C PHE A 152 9.34 -9.76 11.63
N LEU A 153 9.58 -9.28 10.43
CA LEU A 153 8.91 -9.74 9.21
C LEU A 153 9.84 -10.70 8.45
N GLU A 154 9.67 -12.00 8.68
CA GLU A 154 10.50 -13.04 8.05
C GLU A 154 10.29 -13.08 6.54
N VAL A 155 11.34 -12.77 5.79
CA VAL A 155 11.33 -12.84 4.33
C VAL A 155 11.83 -14.21 3.92
N LEU A 156 10.95 -15.01 3.32
CA LEU A 156 11.33 -16.34 2.85
C LEU A 156 12.43 -16.23 1.77
N PRO A 157 13.46 -17.08 1.83
CA PRO A 157 14.48 -17.14 0.79
C PRO A 157 13.85 -17.53 -0.55
N ARG A 158 14.38 -16.95 -1.63
CA ARG A 158 13.88 -17.10 -3.00
C ARG A 158 14.93 -17.74 -3.90
#